data_AF-R0KXM4-F1
#
_entry.id   AF-R0KXM4-F1
#
_cell.length_a   1.000
_cell.length_b   1.000
_cell.length_c   1.000
_cell.angle_alpha   90.00
_cell.angle_beta   90.00
_cell.angle_gamma   90.00
#
_symmetry.space_group_name_H-M   'P 1'
#
loop_
_entity.id
_entity.type
_entity.pdbx_description
1 polymer ?
#
loop_
_entity_poly.entity_id
_entity_poly.type
_entity_poly.pdbx_seq_one_letter_code
_entity_poly.pdbx_strand_id
1 'polypeptide(L)'
;MKLQVVKEGNGWVFNEINVFVSRTNIPGNDIKAGKEICHYLPPFPAMGTGYHRFVFLLFKQERPIDFSEDVRPTPCHSLKMRTFSTFDFYRKHEDSMTPAGLAFFQCQWDSSVTWVFHQLLSKKRSVGECCTGLLRGRAVPRTSRTPSVNELLLGSG
;
A
#
# COMPACT_ATOMS: atom_id res chain seq x y z
N MET A 1 16.97 5.42 -6.16
CA MET A 1 15.89 5.93 -5.28
C MET A 1 15.05 4.76 -4.78
N LYS A 2 14.36 4.90 -3.65
CA LYS A 2 13.40 3.93 -3.13
C LYS A 2 12.02 4.58 -3.02
N LEU A 3 10.99 3.92 -3.55
CA LEU A 3 9.60 4.33 -3.44
C LEU A 3 8.83 3.30 -2.63
N GLN A 4 8.07 3.75 -1.63
CA GLN A 4 7.27 2.89 -0.78
C GLN A 4 5.90 3.50 -0.52
N VAL A 5 4.86 2.66 -0.53
CA VAL A 5 3.50 3.06 -0.16
C VAL A 5 3.07 2.31 1.08
N VAL A 6 2.70 3.08 2.10
CA VAL A 6 2.20 2.55 3.35
C VAL A 6 0.79 3.04 3.62
N LYS A 7 -0.03 2.17 4.20
CA LYS A 7 -1.32 2.54 4.76
C LYS A 7 -1.14 2.85 6.23
N GLU A 8 -1.57 4.02 6.65
CA GLU A 8 -1.62 4.37 8.07
C GLU A 8 -2.88 3.80 8.71
N GLY A 9 -2.75 3.44 9.98
CA GLY A 9 -3.85 2.93 10.78
C GLY A 9 -4.93 3.99 10.97
N ASN A 10 -6.20 3.57 10.89
CA ASN A 10 -7.30 4.37 11.40
C ASN A 10 -7.43 3.96 12.87
N GLY A 11 -7.38 4.93 13.80
CA GLY A 11 -7.20 4.73 15.26
C GLY A 11 -8.22 3.86 16.00
N TRP A 12 -9.06 3.10 15.30
CA TRP A 12 -10.10 2.23 15.85
C TRP A 12 -9.97 0.75 15.46
N VAL A 13 -9.16 0.35 14.48
CA VAL A 13 -9.15 -1.06 14.01
C VAL A 13 -7.76 -1.65 13.78
N PHE A 14 -6.74 -0.86 13.40
CA PHE A 14 -5.38 -1.40 13.22
C PHE A 14 -4.34 -0.30 13.47
N ASN A 15 -3.56 -0.41 14.56
CA ASN A 15 -2.36 0.42 14.77
C ASN A 15 -1.16 -0.05 13.91
N GLU A 16 -1.39 -0.96 12.96
CA GLU A 16 -0.35 -1.56 12.14
C GLU A 16 -0.24 -0.86 10.78
N ILE A 17 0.96 -0.33 10.51
CA ILE A 17 1.32 0.19 9.19
C ILE A 17 1.58 -1.01 8.27
N ASN A 18 0.91 -1.01 7.12
CA ASN A 18 1.04 -2.08 6.12
C ASN A 18 1.67 -1.53 4.84
N VAL A 19 2.64 -2.27 4.28
CA VAL A 19 3.24 -1.93 2.99
C VAL A 19 2.42 -2.51 1.84
N PHE A 20 2.03 -1.63 0.92
CA PHE A 20 1.21 -1.99 -0.25
C PHE A 20 2.08 -2.18 -1.49
N VAL A 21 3.13 -1.38 -1.64
CA VAL A 21 4.16 -1.55 -2.67
C VAL A 21 5.50 -1.01 -2.16
N SER A 22 6.59 -1.66 -2.57
CA SER A 22 7.95 -1.21 -2.27
C SER A 22 8.89 -1.54 -3.43
N ARG A 23 9.55 -0.51 -3.98
CA ARG A 23 10.56 -0.60 -5.03
C ARG A 23 11.83 0.10 -4.63
N THR A 24 12.98 -0.49 -4.93
CA THR A 24 14.29 0.02 -4.51
C THR A 24 15.29 0.09 -5.65
N ASN A 25 16.37 0.82 -5.43
CA ASN A 25 17.46 0.98 -6.39
C ASN A 25 16.96 1.46 -7.76
N ILE A 26 15.95 2.34 -7.75
CA ILE A 26 15.37 2.96 -8.95
C ILE A 26 16.45 3.85 -9.59
N PRO A 27 16.87 3.57 -10.84
CA PRO A 27 17.84 4.40 -11.55
C PRO A 27 17.16 5.66 -12.09
N GLY A 28 17.56 6.82 -11.59
CA GLY A 28 16.97 8.11 -12.00
C GLY A 28 15.46 8.14 -11.80
N ASN A 29 14.72 8.34 -12.89
CA ASN A 29 13.25 8.42 -12.91
C ASN A 29 12.57 7.14 -13.44
N ASP A 30 13.32 6.07 -13.73
CA ASP A 30 12.74 4.84 -14.29
C ASP A 30 12.30 3.87 -13.18
N ILE A 31 11.07 4.07 -12.72
CA ILE A 31 10.43 3.28 -11.65
C ILE A 31 10.30 1.79 -12.04
N LYS A 32 10.19 1.49 -13.34
CA LYS A 32 10.03 0.11 -13.82
C LYS A 32 11.33 -0.67 -13.71
N ALA A 33 12.47 -0.02 -13.93
CA ALA A 33 13.80 -0.60 -13.76
C ALA A 33 14.21 -0.83 -12.29
N GLY A 34 13.49 -0.26 -11.32
CA GLY A 34 13.73 -0.51 -9.90
C GLY A 34 13.43 -1.96 -9.49
N LYS A 35 14.18 -2.47 -8.51
CA LYS A 35 13.99 -3.80 -7.92
C LYS A 35 12.71 -3.82 -7.08
N GLU A 36 11.80 -4.74 -7.40
CA GLU A 36 10.58 -4.92 -6.62
C GLU A 36 10.86 -5.75 -5.36
N ILE A 37 10.62 -5.16 -4.19
CA ILE A 37 10.75 -5.82 -2.88
C ILE A 37 9.40 -6.35 -2.41
N CYS A 38 8.34 -5.59 -2.70
CA CYS A 38 6.99 -5.95 -2.33
C CYS A 38 6.06 -5.60 -3.50
N HIS A 39 5.49 -6.65 -4.12
CA HIS A 39 4.53 -6.49 -5.19
C HIS A 39 3.32 -5.67 -4.75
N TYR A 40 2.80 -4.92 -5.71
CA TYR A 40 1.65 -4.07 -5.53
C TYR A 40 0.44 -4.89 -5.06
N LEU A 41 -0.09 -4.51 -3.91
CA LEU A 41 -1.40 -4.92 -3.43
C LEU A 41 -2.35 -3.74 -3.63
N PRO A 42 -3.49 -3.91 -4.32
CA PRO A 42 -4.49 -2.87 -4.40
C PRO A 42 -5.06 -2.54 -3.00
N PRO A 43 -5.46 -1.30 -2.74
CA PRO A 43 -6.16 -0.95 -1.51
C PRO A 43 -7.53 -1.65 -1.46
N PHE A 44 -7.85 -2.27 -0.33
CA PHE A 44 -9.16 -2.89 -0.05
C PHE A 44 -9.73 -2.35 1.26
N PRO A 45 -10.12 -1.07 1.33
CA PRO A 45 -10.76 -0.50 2.51
C PRO A 45 -12.03 -1.31 2.83
N ALA A 46 -12.21 -1.73 4.09
CA ALA A 46 -13.41 -2.45 4.49
C ALA A 46 -14.59 -1.46 4.64
N MET A 47 -15.79 -1.85 4.22
CA MET A 47 -16.98 -1.00 4.36
C MET A 47 -17.22 -0.66 5.84
N GLY A 48 -17.54 0.60 6.12
CA GLY A 48 -17.76 1.09 7.49
C GLY A 48 -16.49 1.44 8.28
N THR A 49 -15.28 1.27 7.72
CA THR A 49 -14.02 1.63 8.41
C THR A 49 -13.54 3.08 8.16
N GLY A 50 -14.34 3.87 7.44
CA GLY A 50 -14.07 5.28 7.15
C GLY A 50 -12.99 5.49 6.09
N TYR A 51 -12.32 6.64 6.16
CA TYR A 51 -11.23 7.02 5.26
C TYR A 51 -9.92 6.39 5.71
N HIS A 52 -9.21 5.77 4.78
CA HIS A 52 -7.87 5.22 4.98
C HIS A 52 -6.86 6.14 4.31
N ARG A 53 -5.81 6.52 5.04
CA ARG A 53 -4.72 7.34 4.52
C ARG A 53 -3.60 6.43 4.00
N PHE A 54 -3.21 6.69 2.76
CA PHE A 54 -2.08 6.05 2.10
C PHE A 54 -1.01 7.10 1.85
N VAL A 55 0.23 6.78 2.24
CA VAL A 55 1.37 7.68 2.18
C VAL A 55 2.42 7.07 1.26
N PHE A 56 2.78 7.82 0.23
CA PHE A 56 3.95 7.60 -0.62
C PHE A 56 5.17 8.23 0.05
N LEU A 57 6.17 7.41 0.30
CA LEU A 57 7.47 7.81 0.81
C LEU A 57 8.50 7.58 -0.28
N LEU A 58 9.17 8.67 -0.68
CA LEU A 58 10.28 8.64 -1.60
C LEU A 58 11.57 8.88 -0.82
N PHE A 59 12.52 7.96 -0.97
CA PHE A 59 13.84 8.07 -0.39
C PHE A 59 14.90 8.16 -1.49
N LYS A 60 15.80 9.12 -1.35
CA LYS A 60 17.02 9.20 -2.15
C LYS A 60 18.06 8.29 -1.54
N GLN A 61 18.71 7.50 -2.39
CA GLN A 61 19.78 6.60 -2.00
C GLN A 61 21.08 7.17 -2.56
N GLU A 62 22.12 7.25 -1.74
CA GLU A 62 23.44 7.72 -2.20
C GLU A 62 24.19 6.62 -2.95
N ARG A 63 23.98 5.37 -2.54
CA ARG A 63 24.56 4.17 -3.12
C ARG A 63 23.50 3.07 -3.24
N PRO A 64 23.71 2.06 -4.12
CA PRO A 64 22.88 0.87 -4.11
C PRO A 64 22.93 0.18 -2.74
N ILE A 65 21.77 -0.11 -2.17
CA ILE A 65 21.63 -0.79 -0.88
C ILE A 65 21.03 -2.17 -1.15
N ASP A 66 21.52 -3.19 -0.43
CA ASP A 66 20.87 -4.49 -0.42
C ASP A 66 19.73 -4.51 0.59
N PHE A 67 18.57 -4.98 0.13
CA PHE A 67 17.34 -5.08 0.92
C PHE A 67 16.81 -6.51 0.94
N SER A 68 17.71 -7.50 0.81
CA SER A 68 17.39 -8.92 0.79
C SER A 68 16.53 -9.35 2.00
N GLU A 69 16.76 -8.77 3.17
CA GLU A 69 16.00 -9.02 4.41
C GLU A 69 14.54 -8.54 4.35
N ASP A 70 14.26 -7.47 3.60
CA ASP A 70 12.93 -6.86 3.51
C ASP A 70 12.09 -7.42 2.36
N VAL A 71 12.67 -8.28 1.52
CA VAL A 71 11.98 -8.90 0.38
C VAL A 71 10.82 -9.73 0.88
N ARG A 72 9.63 -9.41 0.36
CA ARG A 72 8.41 -10.17 0.64
C ARG A 72 8.19 -11.18 -0.49
N PRO A 73 7.61 -12.35 -0.19
CA PRO A 73 7.31 -13.34 -1.23
C PRO A 73 6.33 -12.76 -2.26
N THR A 74 6.44 -13.22 -3.51
CA THR A 74 5.57 -12.80 -4.61
C THR A 74 4.82 -14.03 -5.15
N PRO A 75 3.47 -14.07 -5.10
CA PRO A 75 2.57 -13.11 -4.47
C PRO A 75 2.45 -13.30 -2.95
N CYS A 76 2.23 -12.21 -2.23
CA CYS A 76 2.03 -12.11 -0.78
C CYS A 76 0.76 -11.31 -0.51
N HIS A 77 -0.30 -12.05 -0.18
CA HIS A 77 -1.61 -11.49 0.16
C HIS A 77 -1.83 -11.42 1.67
N SER A 78 -0.86 -11.84 2.48
CA SER A 78 -0.98 -11.85 3.94
C SER A 78 -0.64 -10.47 4.52
N LEU A 79 -1.61 -9.85 5.19
CA LEU A 79 -1.42 -8.59 5.91
C LEU A 79 -0.37 -8.69 7.01
N LYS A 80 -0.31 -9.81 7.74
CA LYS A 80 0.70 -10.01 8.80
C LYS A 80 2.13 -9.97 8.26
N MET A 81 2.34 -10.53 7.07
CA MET A 81 3.62 -10.46 6.37
C MET A 81 3.83 -9.12 5.67
N ARG A 82 2.86 -8.19 5.72
CA ARG A 82 2.94 -6.83 5.17
C ARG A 82 3.01 -5.77 6.26
N THR A 83 2.79 -6.13 7.52
CA THR A 83 3.10 -5.29 8.67
C THR A 83 4.56 -4.84 8.60
N PHE A 84 4.77 -3.55 8.79
CA PHE A 84 6.06 -2.90 8.58
C PHE A 84 6.19 -1.65 9.44
N SER A 85 7.36 -1.49 10.07
CA SER A 85 7.70 -0.29 10.81
C SER A 85 8.61 0.59 9.96
N THR A 86 8.07 1.70 9.45
CA THR A 86 8.83 2.69 8.67
C THR A 86 9.98 3.28 9.48
N PHE A 87 9.77 3.49 10.78
CA PHE A 87 10.77 4.06 11.67
C PHE A 87 11.98 3.12 11.83
N ASP A 88 11.73 1.85 12.15
CA ASP A 88 12.82 0.88 12.34
C ASP A 88 13.56 0.61 11.04
N PHE A 89 12.84 0.59 9.92
CA PHE A 89 13.46 0.47 8.60
C PHE A 89 14.37 1.65 8.29
N TYR A 90 13.92 2.88 8.52
CA TYR A 90 14.74 4.06 8.24
C TYR A 90 16.00 4.07 9.10
N ARG A 91 15.87 3.75 10.40
CA ARG A 91 16.99 3.68 11.33
C ARG A 91 18.08 2.68 10.92
N LYS A 92 17.74 1.58 10.24
CA LYS A 92 18.72 0.61 9.72
C LYS A 92 19.53 1.15 8.53
N HIS A 93 19.03 2.15 7.81
CA HIS A 93 19.58 2.60 6.54
C HIS A 93 19.87 4.11 6.48
N GLU A 94 19.79 4.81 7.62
CA GLU A 94 19.91 6.27 7.71
C GLU A 94 21.22 6.81 7.11
N ASP A 95 22.33 6.08 7.27
CA ASP A 95 23.65 6.45 6.72
C ASP A 95 23.74 6.42 5.19
N SER A 96 22.75 5.83 4.52
CA SER A 96 22.79 5.57 3.07
C SER A 96 21.57 6.07 2.32
N MET A 97 20.58 6.57 3.05
CA MET A 97 19.26 6.89 2.54
C MET A 97 18.70 8.13 3.24
N THR A 98 18.23 9.09 2.44
CA THR A 98 17.59 10.32 2.93
C THR A 98 16.17 10.43 2.40
N PRO A 99 15.19 10.87 3.22
CA PRO A 99 13.84 11.12 2.74
C PRO A 99 13.86 12.30 1.76
N ALA A 100 13.36 12.09 0.55
CA ALA A 100 13.38 13.07 -0.53
C ALA A 100 12.00 13.66 -0.83
N GLY A 101 10.93 12.91 -0.56
CA GLY A 101 9.57 13.36 -0.83
C GLY A 101 8.51 12.56 -0.10
N LEU A 102 7.37 13.21 0.13
CA LEU A 102 6.19 12.63 0.73
C LEU A 102 4.96 13.10 -0.05
N ALA A 103 4.10 12.16 -0.41
CA ALA A 103 2.77 12.44 -0.94
C ALA A 103 1.77 11.54 -0.25
N PHE A 104 0.50 11.93 -0.14
CA PHE A 104 -0.52 11.08 0.46
C PHE A 104 -1.87 11.26 -0.22
N PHE A 105 -2.70 10.25 -0.12
CA PHE A 105 -4.09 10.29 -0.55
C PHE A 105 -4.97 9.55 0.46
N GLN A 106 -6.26 9.82 0.38
CA GLN A 106 -7.26 9.15 1.19
C GLN A 106 -8.16 8.31 0.28
N CYS A 107 -8.47 7.10 0.69
CA CYS A 107 -9.48 6.29 0.03
C CYS A 107 -10.52 5.80 1.04
N GLN A 108 -11.76 5.74 0.60
CA GLN A 108 -12.87 5.12 1.34
C GLN A 108 -13.33 3.87 0.61
N TRP A 109 -14.12 3.03 1.27
CA TRP A 109 -14.79 1.93 0.60
C TRP A 109 -15.72 2.46 -0.50
N ASP A 110 -15.70 1.78 -1.64
CA ASP A 110 -16.66 1.94 -2.72
C ASP A 110 -17.17 0.55 -3.16
N SER A 111 -18.20 0.52 -4.00
CA SER A 111 -18.76 -0.73 -4.51
C SER A 111 -17.81 -1.52 -5.43
N SER A 112 -16.73 -0.90 -5.94
CA SER A 112 -15.75 -1.55 -6.81
C SER A 112 -14.73 -2.39 -6.02
N VAL A 113 -14.45 -2.02 -4.77
CA VAL A 113 -13.57 -2.77 -3.84
C VAL A 113 -14.09 -4.19 -3.57
N THR A 114 -15.40 -4.40 -3.61
CA THR A 114 -16.03 -5.73 -3.44
C THR A 114 -15.52 -6.71 -4.50
N TRP A 115 -15.34 -6.27 -5.75
CA TRP A 115 -14.81 -7.11 -6.83
C TRP A 115 -13.34 -7.47 -6.60
N VAL A 116 -12.53 -6.50 -6.17
CA VAL A 116 -11.10 -6.69 -5.84
C VAL A 116 -10.93 -7.68 -4.69
N PHE A 117 -11.78 -7.57 -3.65
CA PHE A 117 -11.77 -8.48 -2.51
C PHE A 117 -12.09 -9.93 -2.95
N HIS A 118 -13.09 -10.10 -3.81
CA HIS A 118 -13.47 -11.41 -4.33
C HIS A 118 -12.41 -12.03 -5.25
N GLN A 119 -11.72 -11.24 -6.07
CA GLN A 119 -10.70 -11.74 -6.99
C GLN A 119 -9.37 -12.04 -6.30
N LEU A 120 -8.92 -11.20 -5.36
CA LEU A 120 -7.59 -11.33 -4.75
C LEU A 120 -7.57 -12.12 -3.43
N LEU A 121 -8.64 -12.02 -2.62
CA LEU A 121 -8.64 -12.54 -1.24
C LEU A 121 -9.59 -13.74 -1.04
N SER A 122 -10.59 -13.95 -1.90
CA SER A 122 -11.55 -15.06 -1.74
C SER A 122 -11.03 -16.45 -2.10
N LYS A 123 -9.75 -16.64 -2.47
CA LYS A 123 -9.20 -18.00 -2.60
C LYS A 123 -8.96 -18.69 -1.25
N LYS A 124 -9.23 -18.04 -0.09
CA LYS A 124 -9.05 -18.69 1.23
C LYS A 124 -9.93 -18.21 2.39
N ARG A 125 -11.14 -17.70 2.15
CA ARG A 125 -12.14 -17.55 3.23
C ARG A 125 -13.42 -18.28 2.85
N SER A 126 -13.60 -19.46 3.43
CA SER A 126 -14.91 -20.07 3.62
C SER A 126 -15.84 -19.00 4.17
N VAL A 127 -16.87 -18.70 3.40
CA VAL A 127 -17.89 -17.70 3.72
C VAL A 127 -18.62 -18.17 4.98
N GLY A 128 -18.26 -17.60 6.11
CA GLY A 128 -18.91 -17.80 7.39
C GLY A 128 -18.84 -16.49 8.17
N GLU A 129 -19.98 -15.82 8.26
CA GLU A 129 -20.37 -14.92 9.36
C GLU A 129 -19.90 -13.45 9.40
N CYS A 130 -19.02 -12.94 8.54
CA CYS A 130 -18.69 -11.50 8.58
C CYS A 130 -19.49 -10.61 7.60
N CYS A 131 -20.09 -11.17 6.55
CA CYS A 131 -20.68 -10.37 5.45
C CYS A 131 -22.17 -10.04 5.62
N THR A 132 -22.90 -10.68 6.54
CA THR A 132 -24.35 -10.45 6.70
C THR A 132 -24.69 -9.11 7.37
N GLY A 133 -23.77 -8.50 8.10
CA GLY A 133 -23.97 -7.18 8.73
C GLY A 133 -23.62 -5.98 7.84
N LEU A 134 -22.82 -6.18 6.79
CA LEU A 134 -22.20 -5.07 6.03
C LEU A 134 -23.10 -4.49 4.93
N LEU A 135 -24.12 -5.23 4.49
CA LEU A 135 -24.94 -4.85 3.31
C LEU A 135 -26.19 -4.00 3.62
N ARG A 136 -26.40 -3.56 4.88
CA ARG A 136 -27.60 -2.77 5.26
C ARG A 136 -27.39 -1.26 5.41
N GLY A 137 -26.28 -0.71 4.94
CA GLY A 137 -26.07 0.75 4.87
C GLY A 137 -26.34 1.29 3.47
N ARG A 138 -27.30 2.23 3.32
CA ARG A 138 -27.61 2.91 2.05
C ARG A 138 -26.34 3.47 1.39
N ALA A 139 -26.09 3.05 0.15
CA ALA A 139 -25.03 3.58 -0.69
C ALA A 139 -25.33 5.04 -1.09
N VAL A 140 -24.41 5.95 -0.79
CA VAL A 140 -24.37 7.28 -1.41
C VAL A 140 -23.37 7.19 -2.56
N PRO A 141 -23.78 7.39 -3.83
CA PRO A 141 -22.85 7.35 -4.93
C PRO A 141 -22.07 8.67 -4.96
N ARG A 142 -20.77 8.61 -4.69
CA ARG A 142 -19.82 9.67 -5.07
C ARG A 142 -18.62 9.02 -5.74
N THR A 143 -18.43 9.40 -6.99
CA THR A 143 -17.34 9.00 -7.87
C THR A 143 -16.01 9.53 -7.34
N SER A 144 -15.20 8.68 -6.71
CA SER A 144 -13.77 8.91 -6.54
C SER A 144 -13.05 7.71 -7.15
N ARG A 145 -12.59 7.84 -8.40
CA ARG A 145 -11.70 6.85 -9.03
C ARG A 145 -10.49 6.65 -8.12
N THR A 146 -10.13 5.41 -7.83
CA THR A 146 -8.80 5.06 -7.33
C THR A 146 -7.82 5.24 -8.48
N PRO A 147 -6.91 6.23 -8.43
CA PRO A 147 -5.96 6.43 -9.51
C PRO A 147 -4.97 5.27 -9.55
N SER A 148 -4.60 4.86 -10.75
CA SER A 148 -3.57 3.83 -10.94
C SER A 148 -2.21 4.33 -10.46
N VAL A 149 -1.33 3.41 -10.04
CA VAL A 149 0.06 3.75 -9.63
C VAL A 149 0.78 4.56 -10.73
N ASN A 150 0.49 4.30 -12.00
CA ASN A 150 1.04 5.05 -13.13
C ASN A 150 0.47 6.47 -13.25
N GLU A 151 -0.82 6.68 -12.97
CA GLU A 151 -1.45 8.02 -13.01
C GLU A 151 -0.94 8.94 -11.89
N LEU A 152 -0.63 8.40 -10.71
CA LEU A 152 -0.10 9.19 -9.60
C LEU A 152 1.38 9.56 -9.77
N LEU A 153 2.14 8.79 -10.57
CA LEU A 153 3.59 8.98 -10.75
C LEU A 153 3.95 9.73 -12.04
N LEU A 154 3.03 9.84 -13.01
CA LEU A 154 3.25 10.51 -14.31
C LEU A 154 2.49 11.85 -14.46
N GLY A 155 1.85 12.35 -13.39
CA GLY A 155 1.06 13.59 -13.40
C GLY A 155 1.86 14.90 -13.40
N SER A 156 2.94 14.99 -14.18
CA SER A 156 3.65 16.24 -14.44
C SER A 156 4.12 16.26 -15.89
N GLY A 157 3.21 16.65 -16.77
CA GLY A 157 3.46 17.02 -18.16
C GLY A 157 2.67 18.28 -18.46
#